data_AF-A0A178LIV3-F1
#
_entry.id   AF-A0A178LIV3-F1
#
_cell.length_a   1.000
_cell.length_b   1.000
_cell.length_c   1.000
_cell.angle_alpha   90.00
_cell.angle_beta   90.00
_cell.angle_gamma   90.00
#
_symmetry.space_group_name_H-M   'P 1'
#
loop_
_entity.id
_entity.type
_entity.pdbx_description
1 polymer ?
#
loop_
_entity_poly.entity_id
_entity_poly.type
_entity_poly.pdbx_seq_one_letter_code
_entity_poly.pdbx_strand_id
1 'polypeptide(L)'
;MLDGAHQHRLATIDPALAQQIASVGTGPASISVAAVITRSVVESAVATAGAVGPDGPVRGADGPIHVAEAADLSLLNQLSQGVAVDWDSYDAEVAQRHDGNATSPHMNGPLDLDDSADSLRQRLLYMAFYRTALIAELIRFWRQPASPALADIVYCAVAAGFKPIVTSTLNSI
;
A
#
# COMPACT_ATOMS: atom_id res chain seq x y z
N MET A 1 -20.62 23.17 -15.02
CA MET A 1 -21.03 21.86 -15.56
C MET A 1 -19.88 20.93 -15.24
N LEU A 2 -20.07 19.98 -14.32
CA LEU A 2 -19.06 18.98 -13.95
C LEU A 2 -19.30 17.78 -14.86
N ASP A 3 -18.56 17.75 -15.94
CA ASP A 3 -18.33 16.61 -16.81
C ASP A 3 -17.90 15.39 -15.96
N GLY A 4 -18.65 14.29 -16.10
CA GLY A 4 -18.42 13.03 -15.40
C GLY A 4 -17.17 12.27 -15.87
N ALA A 5 -16.01 12.91 -15.81
CA ALA A 5 -14.74 12.39 -16.31
C ALA A 5 -13.82 11.96 -15.16
N HIS A 6 -13.59 10.64 -15.08
CA HIS A 6 -12.71 9.91 -14.16
C HIS A 6 -13.21 9.79 -12.71
N GLN A 7 -14.05 8.79 -12.46
CA GLN A 7 -14.23 8.27 -11.10
C GLN A 7 -12.88 7.76 -10.58
N HIS A 8 -12.50 8.23 -9.40
CA HIS A 8 -11.29 7.78 -8.71
C HIS A 8 -11.30 6.26 -8.51
N ARG A 9 -10.15 5.58 -8.60
CA ARG A 9 -10.04 4.10 -8.48
C ARG A 9 -10.69 3.56 -7.20
N LEU A 10 -10.61 4.32 -6.10
CA LEU A 10 -11.32 4.02 -4.85
C LEU A 10 -12.83 3.90 -5.03
N ALA A 11 -13.46 4.81 -5.77
CA ALA A 11 -14.89 4.79 -6.01
C ALA A 11 -15.33 3.55 -6.82
N THR A 12 -14.42 2.94 -7.57
CA THR A 12 -14.66 1.67 -8.28
C THR A 12 -14.64 0.46 -7.34
N ILE A 13 -13.71 0.41 -6.38
CA ILE A 13 -13.54 -0.76 -5.49
C ILE A 13 -14.31 -0.65 -4.17
N ASP A 14 -14.59 0.56 -3.71
CA ASP A 14 -15.33 0.84 -2.48
C ASP A 14 -16.03 2.21 -2.53
N PRO A 15 -17.21 2.29 -3.19
CA PRO A 15 -17.96 3.54 -3.32
C PRO A 15 -18.38 4.13 -1.96
N ALA A 16 -18.69 3.27 -0.97
CA ALA A 16 -19.12 3.71 0.35
C ALA A 16 -17.97 4.39 1.10
N LEU A 17 -16.77 3.81 1.06
CA LEU A 17 -15.59 4.42 1.65
C LEU A 17 -15.17 5.70 0.91
N ALA A 18 -15.28 5.72 -0.42
CA ALA A 18 -15.06 6.95 -1.21
C ALA A 18 -15.99 8.09 -0.75
N GLN A 19 -17.26 7.79 -0.49
CA GLN A 19 -18.22 8.76 0.03
C GLN A 19 -17.89 9.17 1.49
N GLN A 20 -17.45 8.24 2.32
CA GLN A 20 -17.03 8.53 3.69
C GLN A 20 -15.87 9.53 3.71
N ILE A 21 -14.81 9.31 2.92
CA ILE A 21 -13.65 10.21 2.90
C ILE A 21 -13.95 11.55 2.21
N ALA A 22 -14.95 11.62 1.33
CA ALA A 22 -15.38 12.89 0.75
C ALA A 22 -15.90 13.86 1.84
N SER A 23 -16.40 13.35 2.97
CA SER A 23 -16.86 14.17 4.10
C SER A 23 -15.70 14.81 4.89
N VAL A 24 -14.48 14.29 4.79
CA VAL A 24 -13.26 14.89 5.37
C VAL A 24 -12.87 16.19 4.65
N GLY A 25 -13.29 16.35 3.40
CA GLY A 25 -12.99 17.51 2.57
C GLY A 25 -11.56 17.53 2.03
N THR A 26 -11.12 18.70 1.58
CA THR A 26 -9.79 18.94 1.00
C THR A 26 -8.94 19.84 1.91
N GLY A 27 -7.63 19.93 1.64
CA GLY A 27 -6.73 20.81 2.37
C GLY A 27 -6.12 20.18 3.63
N PRO A 28 -5.70 20.98 4.64
CA PRO A 28 -4.86 20.51 5.74
C PRO A 28 -5.43 19.35 6.58
N ALA A 29 -6.75 19.32 6.78
CA ALA A 29 -7.41 18.22 7.50
C ALA A 29 -7.28 16.89 6.75
N SER A 30 -7.51 16.92 5.43
CA SER A 30 -7.34 15.77 4.53
C SER A 30 -5.90 15.24 4.55
N ILE A 31 -4.91 16.16 4.55
CA ILE A 31 -3.48 15.81 4.64
C ILE A 31 -3.17 15.15 5.99
N SER A 32 -3.72 15.68 7.08
CA SER A 32 -3.49 15.11 8.42
C SER A 32 -4.05 13.69 8.54
N VAL A 33 -5.27 13.47 8.04
CA VAL A 33 -5.90 12.15 8.00
C VAL A 33 -5.09 11.18 7.12
N ALA A 34 -4.64 11.65 5.95
CA ALA A 34 -3.78 10.88 5.06
C ALA A 34 -2.48 10.44 5.75
N ALA A 35 -1.85 11.32 6.55
CA ALA A 35 -0.62 11.02 7.27
C ALA A 35 -0.83 9.94 8.33
N VAL A 36 -1.92 10.03 9.11
CA VAL A 36 -2.27 9.03 10.12
C VAL A 36 -2.56 7.68 9.47
N ILE A 37 -3.37 7.64 8.40
CA ILE A 37 -3.66 6.40 7.67
C ILE A 37 -2.38 5.79 7.11
N THR A 38 -1.54 6.61 6.46
CA THR A 38 -0.26 6.16 5.90
C THR A 38 0.57 5.45 6.97
N ARG A 39 0.75 6.10 8.12
CA ARG A 39 1.54 5.56 9.21
C ARG A 39 0.94 4.26 9.76
N SER A 40 -0.34 4.26 10.12
CA SER A 40 -1.02 3.08 10.68
C SER A 40 -0.97 1.88 9.73
N VAL A 41 -1.12 2.12 8.42
CA VAL A 41 -1.05 1.07 7.40
C VAL A 41 0.37 0.52 7.28
N VAL A 42 1.39 1.37 7.23
CA VAL A 42 2.79 0.90 7.14
C VAL A 42 3.22 0.17 8.41
N GLU A 43 2.83 0.65 9.60
CA GLU A 43 3.09 -0.06 10.87
C GLU A 43 2.43 -1.45 10.88
N SER A 44 1.17 -1.55 10.44
CA SER A 44 0.47 -2.82 10.28
C SER A 44 1.11 -3.73 9.23
N ALA A 45 1.58 -3.15 8.12
CA ALA A 45 2.23 -3.85 7.02
C ALA A 45 3.59 -4.44 7.41
N VAL A 46 4.38 -3.73 8.23
CA VAL A 46 5.64 -4.25 8.79
C VAL A 46 5.36 -5.43 9.72
N ALA A 47 4.29 -5.35 10.52
CA ALA A 47 3.92 -6.40 11.47
C ALA A 47 3.28 -7.65 10.82
N THR A 48 2.86 -7.57 9.55
CA THR A 48 2.02 -8.60 8.92
C THR A 48 2.69 -9.20 7.69
N ALA A 49 2.62 -10.52 7.54
CA ALA A 49 3.04 -11.17 6.31
C ALA A 49 2.11 -10.83 5.13
N GLY A 50 2.69 -10.64 3.95
CA GLY A 50 2.04 -10.27 2.71
C GLY A 50 1.09 -11.30 2.13
N ALA A 51 1.28 -12.58 2.44
CA ALA A 51 0.36 -13.62 2.06
C ALA A 51 0.41 -14.77 3.08
N VAL A 52 -0.75 -15.39 3.31
CA VAL A 52 -0.92 -16.50 4.24
C VAL A 52 -1.62 -17.64 3.50
N GLY A 53 -1.00 -18.82 3.51
CA GLY A 53 -1.59 -20.07 3.04
C GLY A 53 -2.14 -20.90 4.22
N PRO A 54 -2.69 -22.10 3.94
CA PRO A 54 -3.22 -22.99 4.97
C PRO A 54 -2.18 -23.37 6.04
N ASP A 55 -0.90 -23.41 5.67
CA ASP A 55 0.21 -23.77 6.57
C ASP A 55 0.93 -22.55 7.19
N GLY A 56 0.33 -21.36 7.09
CA GLY A 56 0.89 -20.11 7.63
C GLY A 56 1.46 -19.18 6.54
N PRO A 57 2.32 -18.20 6.91
CA PRO A 57 2.78 -17.18 5.98
C PRO A 57 3.63 -17.77 4.85
N VAL A 58 3.44 -17.23 3.65
CA VAL A 58 4.27 -17.60 2.49
C VAL A 58 5.70 -17.12 2.71
N ARG A 59 6.67 -17.98 2.37
CA ARG A 59 8.10 -17.71 2.51
C ARG A 59 8.77 -17.49 1.14
N GLY A 60 9.53 -16.41 1.02
CA GLY A 60 10.48 -16.14 -0.04
C GLY A 60 11.89 -16.59 0.35
N ALA A 61 12.91 -16.16 -0.41
CA ALA A 61 14.32 -16.47 -0.12
C ALA A 61 14.74 -16.02 1.29
N ASP A 62 14.19 -14.89 1.76
CA ASP A 62 14.56 -14.25 3.04
C ASP A 62 13.63 -14.60 4.20
N GLY A 63 12.77 -15.61 4.06
CA GLY A 63 11.79 -16.01 5.07
C GLY A 63 10.37 -15.52 4.76
N PRO A 64 9.50 -15.34 5.77
CA PRO A 64 8.14 -14.85 5.54
C PRO A 64 8.15 -13.56 4.72
N ILE A 65 7.28 -13.50 3.72
CA ILE A 65 7.25 -12.34 2.84
C ILE A 65 6.49 -11.23 3.56
N HIS A 66 7.18 -10.14 3.90
CA HIS A 66 6.57 -8.92 4.41
C HIS A 66 6.26 -7.97 3.25
N VAL A 67 5.25 -7.12 3.43
CA VAL A 67 4.82 -6.13 2.40
C VAL A 67 5.32 -4.71 2.69
N ALA A 68 6.01 -4.54 3.80
CA ALA A 68 6.71 -3.33 4.19
C ALA A 68 7.91 -3.71 5.06
N GLU A 69 8.89 -2.81 5.13
CA GLU A 69 10.11 -2.98 5.90
C GLU A 69 10.30 -1.88 6.95
N ALA A 70 11.20 -2.09 7.90
CA ALA A 70 11.55 -1.07 8.90
C ALA A 70 12.11 0.22 8.27
N ALA A 71 12.69 0.12 7.07
CA ALA A 71 13.14 1.26 6.29
C ALA A 71 11.97 2.18 5.88
N ASP A 72 10.80 1.62 5.56
CA ASP A 72 9.59 2.40 5.24
C ASP A 72 9.17 3.29 6.42
N LEU A 73 9.17 2.72 7.64
CA LEU A 73 8.86 3.48 8.87
C LEU A 73 9.91 4.55 9.17
N SER A 74 11.18 4.24 8.90
CA SER A 74 12.28 5.18 9.10
C SER A 74 12.15 6.39 8.16
N LEU A 75 11.78 6.15 6.90
CA LEU A 75 11.49 7.21 5.93
C LEU A 75 10.28 8.05 6.36
N LEU A 76 9.18 7.43 6.80
CA LEU A 76 8.02 8.17 7.30
C LEU A 76 8.36 9.04 8.53
N ASN A 77 9.24 8.57 9.42
CA ASN A 77 9.73 9.36 10.53
C ASN A 77 10.53 10.59 10.05
N GLN A 78 11.42 10.42 9.06
CA GLN A 78 12.16 11.54 8.45
C GLN A 78 11.20 12.58 7.85
N LEU A 79 10.21 12.14 7.07
CA LEU A 79 9.19 13.04 6.50
C LEU A 79 8.45 13.81 7.59
N SER A 80 8.03 13.14 8.66
CA SER A 80 7.30 13.79 9.76
C SER A 80 8.13 14.85 10.50
N GLN A 81 9.45 14.75 10.45
CA GLN A 81 10.40 15.68 11.05
C GLN A 81 10.84 16.80 10.08
N GLY A 82 10.36 16.79 8.84
CA GLY A 82 10.79 17.73 7.79
C GLY A 82 12.23 17.48 7.31
N VAL A 83 12.77 16.29 7.56
CA VAL A 83 14.10 15.88 7.07
C VAL A 83 14.00 15.57 5.59
N ALA A 84 14.99 16.03 4.81
CA ALA A 84 15.07 15.70 3.40
C ALA A 84 15.25 14.19 3.21
N VAL A 85 14.38 13.59 2.41
CA VAL A 85 14.40 12.16 2.07
C VAL A 85 15.10 11.96 0.74
N ASP A 86 16.01 10.98 0.69
CA ASP A 86 16.58 10.50 -0.56
C ASP A 86 15.62 9.52 -1.23
N TRP A 87 14.74 10.07 -2.07
CA TRP A 87 13.74 9.29 -2.79
C TRP A 87 14.33 8.33 -3.81
N ASP A 88 15.49 8.65 -4.40
CA ASP A 88 16.11 7.80 -5.41
C ASP A 88 16.74 6.57 -4.74
N SER A 89 17.35 6.73 -3.56
CA SER A 89 17.79 5.61 -2.74
C SER A 89 16.60 4.74 -2.27
N TYR A 90 15.48 5.37 -1.88
CA TYR A 90 14.28 4.62 -1.51
C TYR A 90 13.72 3.81 -2.69
N ASP A 91 13.62 4.43 -3.87
CA ASP A 91 13.11 3.78 -5.07
C ASP A 91 14.01 2.63 -5.52
N ALA A 92 15.33 2.79 -5.42
CA ALA A 92 16.30 1.73 -5.72
C ALA A 92 16.17 0.54 -4.75
N GLU A 93 15.98 0.80 -3.45
CA GLU A 93 15.78 -0.24 -2.44
C GLU A 93 14.47 -1.01 -2.68
N VAL A 94 13.35 -0.30 -2.83
CA VAL A 94 12.04 -0.91 -3.17
C VAL A 94 12.12 -1.74 -4.46
N ALA A 95 12.90 -1.30 -5.45
CA ALA A 95 13.09 -2.02 -6.71
C ALA A 95 13.93 -3.31 -6.56
N GLN A 96 14.64 -3.51 -5.46
CA GLN A 96 15.35 -4.77 -5.18
C GLN A 96 14.51 -5.73 -4.33
N ARG A 97 13.46 -5.26 -3.65
CA ARG A 97 12.63 -6.12 -2.80
C ARG A 97 12.05 -7.29 -3.59
N HIS A 98 12.12 -8.46 -2.96
CA HIS A 98 11.63 -9.72 -3.52
C HIS A 98 12.27 -10.04 -4.87
N ASP A 99 13.60 -9.94 -4.97
CA ASP A 99 14.37 -10.18 -6.21
C ASP A 99 13.87 -9.34 -7.40
N GLY A 100 13.46 -8.10 -7.13
CA GLY A 100 12.93 -7.16 -8.11
C GLY A 100 11.47 -7.38 -8.52
N ASN A 101 10.77 -8.34 -7.90
CA ASN A 101 9.37 -8.61 -8.22
C ASN A 101 8.40 -7.58 -7.65
N ALA A 102 8.80 -6.77 -6.67
CA ALA A 102 7.96 -5.73 -6.07
C ALA A 102 7.58 -4.61 -7.04
N THR A 103 8.40 -4.31 -8.06
CA THR A 103 8.13 -3.21 -9.01
C THR A 103 7.46 -3.65 -10.31
N SER A 104 7.35 -4.96 -10.56
CA SER A 104 6.75 -5.50 -11.79
C SER A 104 5.82 -6.68 -11.49
N PRO A 105 4.80 -6.52 -10.61
CA PRO A 105 3.90 -7.62 -10.28
C PRO A 105 3.23 -8.17 -11.55
N HIS A 106 2.79 -7.30 -12.46
CA HIS A 106 2.13 -7.67 -13.72
C HIS A 106 2.95 -8.54 -14.68
N MET A 107 4.29 -8.55 -14.55
CA MET A 107 5.18 -9.38 -15.39
C MET A 107 5.28 -10.82 -14.88
N ASN A 108 4.89 -11.07 -13.63
CA ASN A 108 5.01 -12.36 -12.95
C ASN A 108 3.66 -12.86 -12.42
N GLY A 109 2.58 -12.50 -13.13
CA GLY A 109 1.24 -13.01 -12.85
C GLY A 109 1.21 -14.55 -12.93
N PRO A 110 0.48 -15.25 -12.04
CA PRO A 110 0.34 -16.70 -12.09
C PRO A 110 -0.21 -17.12 -13.46
N LEU A 111 0.55 -17.93 -14.19
CA LEU A 111 0.16 -18.41 -15.52
C LEU A 111 -0.78 -19.62 -15.43
N ASP A 112 -0.72 -20.34 -14.32
CA ASP A 112 -1.58 -21.48 -14.00
C ASP A 112 -2.54 -21.13 -12.85
N LEU A 113 -3.79 -21.55 -13.02
CA LEU A 113 -4.90 -21.32 -12.09
C LEU A 113 -5.46 -22.63 -11.53
N ASP A 114 -4.76 -23.74 -11.74
CA ASP A 114 -5.13 -25.02 -11.15
C ASP A 114 -5.07 -25.00 -9.61
N ASP A 115 -5.65 -26.03 -9.01
CA ASP A 115 -5.72 -26.19 -7.56
C ASP A 115 -4.46 -26.84 -6.97
N SER A 116 -3.36 -26.90 -7.74
CA SER A 116 -2.10 -27.42 -7.23
C SER A 116 -1.54 -26.51 -6.13
N ALA A 117 -0.78 -27.11 -5.21
CA ALA A 117 -0.11 -26.36 -4.15
C ALA A 117 0.86 -25.32 -4.73
N ASP A 118 1.48 -25.60 -5.87
CA ASP A 118 2.42 -24.71 -6.53
C ASP A 118 1.71 -23.50 -7.16
N SER A 119 0.60 -23.70 -7.87
CA SER A 119 -0.21 -22.59 -8.41
C SER A 119 -0.82 -21.73 -7.32
N LEU A 120 -1.25 -22.33 -6.20
CA LEU A 120 -1.68 -21.57 -5.03
C LEU A 120 -0.52 -20.75 -4.46
N ARG A 121 0.66 -21.34 -4.29
CA ARG A 121 1.86 -20.64 -3.79
C ARG A 121 2.25 -19.47 -4.69
N GLN A 122 2.24 -19.65 -6.01
CA GLN A 122 2.53 -18.59 -6.98
C GLN A 122 1.53 -17.43 -6.89
N ARG A 123 0.22 -17.72 -6.77
CA ARG A 123 -0.81 -16.70 -6.54
C ARG A 123 -0.57 -15.91 -5.25
N LEU A 124 -0.24 -16.60 -4.16
CA LEU A 124 0.06 -15.96 -2.88
C LEU A 124 1.33 -15.09 -2.96
N LEU A 125 2.38 -15.55 -3.64
CA LEU A 125 3.60 -14.77 -3.90
C LEU A 125 3.30 -13.49 -4.68
N TYR A 126 2.58 -13.63 -5.80
CA TYR A 126 2.16 -12.48 -6.60
C TYR A 126 1.36 -11.47 -5.78
N MET A 127 0.42 -11.93 -4.94
CA MET A 127 -0.34 -11.03 -4.06
C MET A 127 0.58 -10.29 -3.09
N ALA A 128 1.56 -10.95 -2.49
CA ALA A 128 2.50 -10.27 -1.62
C ALA A 128 3.33 -9.20 -2.36
N PHE A 129 3.78 -9.47 -3.58
CA PHE A 129 4.53 -8.49 -4.38
C PHE A 129 3.66 -7.30 -4.78
N TYR A 130 2.43 -7.57 -5.22
CA TYR A 130 1.47 -6.52 -5.56
C TYR A 130 1.13 -5.63 -4.35
N ARG A 131 0.92 -6.23 -3.17
CA ARG A 131 0.69 -5.50 -1.91
C ARG A 131 1.91 -4.66 -1.54
N THR A 132 3.13 -5.18 -1.71
CA THR A 132 4.38 -4.43 -1.49
C THR A 132 4.46 -3.19 -2.39
N ALA A 133 4.13 -3.34 -3.67
CA ALA A 133 4.10 -2.24 -4.63
C ALA A 133 3.14 -1.13 -4.22
N LEU A 134 1.94 -1.50 -3.75
CA LEU A 134 0.92 -0.56 -3.29
C LEU A 134 1.32 0.17 -1.99
N ILE A 135 2.01 -0.50 -1.07
CA ILE A 135 2.56 0.18 0.12
C ILE A 135 3.63 1.19 -0.28
N ALA A 136 4.53 0.84 -1.20
CA ALA A 136 5.52 1.79 -1.70
C ALA A 136 4.87 2.96 -2.46
N GLU A 137 3.85 2.71 -3.28
CA GLU A 137 3.07 3.76 -3.97
C GLU A 137 2.39 4.70 -2.96
N LEU A 138 1.78 4.13 -1.91
CA LEU A 138 1.19 4.89 -0.81
C LEU A 138 2.21 5.85 -0.16
N ILE A 139 3.44 5.39 0.08
CA ILE A 139 4.53 6.21 0.65
C ILE A 139 5.00 7.28 -0.36
N ARG A 140 5.13 6.92 -1.64
CA ARG A 140 5.58 7.83 -2.71
C ARG A 140 4.67 9.02 -2.95
N PHE A 141 3.37 8.95 -2.63
CA PHE A 141 2.48 10.11 -2.72
C PHE A 141 2.89 11.28 -1.81
N TRP A 142 3.78 11.05 -0.84
CA TRP A 142 4.34 12.11 0.01
C TRP A 142 5.54 12.83 -0.60
N ARG A 143 5.98 12.43 -1.81
CA ARG A 143 7.05 13.12 -2.54
C ARG A 143 6.58 14.52 -2.96
N GLN A 144 7.30 15.54 -2.47
CA GLN A 144 7.05 16.95 -2.79
C GLN A 144 7.19 17.25 -4.30
N PRO A 145 6.53 18.31 -4.82
CA PRO A 145 5.86 19.40 -4.10
C PRO A 145 4.36 19.19 -3.82
N ALA A 146 3.74 18.14 -4.37
CA ALA A 146 2.32 17.88 -4.14
C ALA A 146 2.09 17.26 -2.77
N SER A 147 1.00 17.63 -2.11
CA SER A 147 0.47 16.86 -0.98
C SER A 147 -0.35 15.68 -1.52
N PRO A 148 -0.33 14.52 -0.86
CA PRO A 148 -1.10 13.36 -1.30
C PRO A 148 -2.59 13.65 -1.26
N ALA A 149 -3.34 13.17 -2.25
CA ALA A 149 -4.79 13.12 -2.15
C ALA A 149 -5.19 11.97 -1.21
N LEU A 150 -6.09 12.24 -0.26
CA LEU A 150 -6.57 11.23 0.68
C LEU A 150 -7.17 10.00 -0.03
N ALA A 151 -7.82 10.20 -1.18
CA ALA A 151 -8.39 9.11 -1.96
C ALA A 151 -7.35 8.13 -2.50
N ASP A 152 -6.18 8.64 -2.96
CA ASP A 152 -5.09 7.82 -3.46
C ASP A 152 -4.46 6.98 -2.33
N ILE A 153 -4.21 7.60 -1.18
CA ILE A 153 -3.70 6.93 0.03
C ILE A 153 -4.65 5.80 0.46
N VAL A 154 -5.94 6.10 0.54
CA VAL A 154 -6.97 5.12 0.93
C VAL A 154 -7.11 4.01 -0.11
N TYR A 155 -7.05 4.34 -1.39
CA TYR A 155 -7.06 3.34 -2.46
C TYR A 155 -5.90 2.34 -2.31
N CYS A 156 -4.66 2.83 -2.21
CA CYS A 156 -3.50 1.95 -2.09
C CYS A 156 -3.57 1.10 -0.82
N ALA A 157 -3.98 1.67 0.31
CA ALA A 157 -4.16 0.92 1.55
C ALA A 157 -5.21 -0.20 1.43
N VAL A 158 -6.37 0.10 0.84
CA VAL A 158 -7.47 -0.87 0.65
C VAL A 158 -7.06 -1.95 -0.35
N ALA A 159 -6.51 -1.56 -1.50
CA ALA A 159 -6.03 -2.50 -2.51
C ALA A 159 -4.89 -3.39 -1.98
N ALA A 160 -4.10 -2.89 -1.02
CA ALA A 160 -3.07 -3.65 -0.31
C ALA A 160 -3.64 -4.53 0.82
N GLY A 161 -4.96 -4.57 1.01
CA GLY A 161 -5.64 -5.41 2.00
C GLY A 161 -5.77 -4.83 3.40
N PHE A 162 -5.48 -3.53 3.60
CA PHE A 162 -5.50 -2.86 4.91
C PHE A 162 -6.79 -2.05 5.18
N LYS A 163 -7.90 -2.37 4.50
CA LYS A 163 -9.20 -1.73 4.74
C LYS A 163 -9.61 -1.67 6.22
N PRO A 164 -9.45 -2.72 7.05
CA PRO A 164 -9.79 -2.65 8.47
C PRO A 164 -9.01 -1.56 9.23
N ILE A 165 -7.73 -1.36 8.89
CA ILE A 165 -6.89 -0.31 9.50
C ILE A 165 -7.37 1.07 9.09
N VAL A 166 -7.70 1.25 7.79
CA VAL A 166 -8.27 2.51 7.28
C VAL A 166 -9.59 2.84 7.98
N THR A 167 -10.53 1.90 8.05
CA THR A 167 -11.83 2.12 8.69
C THR A 167 -11.69 2.41 10.18
N SER A 168 -10.83 1.67 10.89
CA SER A 168 -10.56 1.92 12.32
C SER A 168 -9.98 3.31 12.54
N THR A 169 -9.05 3.74 11.68
CA THR A 169 -8.41 5.05 11.77
C THR A 169 -9.44 6.16 11.52
N LEU A 170 -10.24 6.07 10.45
CA LEU A 170 -11.27 7.06 10.13
C LEU A 170 -12.34 7.18 11.22
N ASN A 171 -12.69 6.10 11.90
CA ASN A 171 -13.66 6.14 13.00
C ASN A 171 -13.09 6.72 14.31
N SER A 172 -11.77 6.94 14.38
CA SER A 172 -11.08 7.46 15.56
C SER A 172 -10.67 8.92 15.44
N ILE A 173 -10.95 9.55 14.29
CA ILE A 173 -10.69 10.96 13.98
C ILE A 173 -12.02 11.71 14.03
#